data_AF-A0A2I3HVB6-F1
#
_entry.id   AF-A0A2I3HVB6-F1
#
_cell.length_a   1.000
_cell.length_b   1.000
_cell.length_c   1.000
_cell.angle_alpha   90.00
_cell.angle_beta   90.00
_cell.angle_gamma   90.00
#
_symmetry.space_group_name_H-M   'P 1'
#
loop_
_entity.id
_entity.type
_entity.pdbx_description
1 polymer ?
#
loop_
_entity_poly.entity_id
_entity_poly.type
_entity_poly.pdbx_seq_one_letter_code
_entity_poly.pdbx_strand_id
1 'polypeptide(L)'
;MVFARHLREVGDEFRSRHLNSTDDADRIPFQEDWTKMKVKLGSALGGPYLGVHLRRKDFIWGHREDVPSLEGAVRKIRSLMKIHQLEKVFVATDAVRKEYEELKKLLPEMVRFEPTWEELELYKDGGVAIIDQWICSHASP
;
A
#
# COMPACT_ATOMS: atom_id res chain seq x y z
N MET A 1 2.19 7.62 17.01
CA MET A 1 2.94 6.36 17.22
C MET A 1 3.81 6.15 15.99
N VAL A 2 5.10 5.83 16.15
CA VAL A 2 6.02 5.59 15.04
C VAL A 2 6.28 4.08 14.95
N PHE A 3 6.23 3.51 13.75
CA PHE A 3 6.48 2.08 13.55
C PHE A 3 7.94 1.72 13.85
N ALA A 4 8.17 0.45 14.22
CA ALA A 4 9.50 -0.08 14.47
C ALA A 4 10.40 0.12 13.23
N ARG A 5 11.66 0.55 13.45
CA ARG A 5 12.57 0.96 12.37
C ARG A 5 12.75 -0.13 11.31
N HIS A 6 12.96 -1.38 11.71
CA HIS A 6 13.16 -2.49 10.79
C HIS A 6 11.96 -2.74 9.85
N LEU A 7 10.74 -2.42 10.27
CA LEU A 7 9.55 -2.55 9.39
C LEU A 7 9.48 -1.39 8.39
N ARG A 8 9.87 -0.18 8.80
CA ARG A 8 9.98 0.98 7.90
C ARG A 8 11.04 0.73 6.83
N GLU A 9 12.21 0.24 7.24
CA GLU A 9 13.32 -0.09 6.35
C GLU A 9 12.91 -1.10 5.26
N VAL A 10 12.14 -2.15 5.62
CA VAL A 10 11.60 -3.12 4.64
C VAL A 10 10.61 -2.45 3.68
N GLY A 11 9.71 -1.60 4.19
CA GLY A 11 8.77 -0.87 3.36
C GLY A 11 9.46 0.14 2.42
N ASP A 12 10.51 0.80 2.88
CA ASP A 12 11.32 1.73 2.09
C ASP A 12 12.14 1.00 1.01
N GLU A 13 12.70 -0.16 1.34
CA GLU A 13 13.35 -1.04 0.35
C GLU A 13 12.35 -1.45 -0.74
N PHE A 14 11.14 -1.88 -0.34
CA PHE A 14 10.10 -2.25 -1.29
C PHE A 14 9.68 -1.08 -2.19
N ARG A 15 9.44 0.10 -1.59
CA ARG A 15 9.12 1.35 -2.31
C ARG A 15 10.18 1.69 -3.34
N SER A 16 11.44 1.68 -2.94
CA SER A 16 12.57 1.98 -3.82
C SER A 16 12.64 0.99 -4.98
N ARG A 17 12.60 -0.32 -4.67
CA ARG A 17 12.81 -1.40 -5.64
C ARG A 17 11.67 -1.58 -6.63
N HIS A 18 10.42 -1.48 -6.17
CA HIS A 18 9.25 -1.86 -6.98
C HIS A 18 8.40 -0.68 -7.40
N LEU A 19 8.44 0.43 -6.66
CA LEU A 19 7.53 1.55 -6.86
C LEU A 19 8.22 2.84 -7.32
N ASN A 20 9.55 2.83 -7.48
CA ASN A 20 10.34 4.01 -7.86
C ASN A 20 10.06 5.19 -6.92
N SER A 21 10.05 4.90 -5.62
CA SER A 21 9.61 5.79 -4.55
C SER A 21 10.65 5.84 -3.44
N THR A 22 11.05 7.04 -3.06
CA THR A 22 11.95 7.32 -1.92
C THR A 22 11.52 8.62 -1.26
N ASP A 23 11.80 8.80 0.02
CA ASP A 23 11.41 10.01 0.76
C ASP A 23 11.89 11.32 0.09
N ASP A 24 13.10 11.31 -0.47
CA ASP A 24 13.65 12.45 -1.21
C ASP A 24 12.89 12.71 -2.53
N ALA A 25 12.62 11.66 -3.32
CA ALA A 25 11.90 11.79 -4.59
C ALA A 25 10.43 12.19 -4.37
N ASP A 26 9.83 11.68 -3.30
CA ASP A 26 8.42 11.82 -2.94
C ASP A 26 8.16 13.09 -2.11
N ARG A 27 9.22 13.85 -1.78
CA ARG A 27 9.20 15.04 -0.91
C ARG A 27 8.53 14.78 0.45
N ILE A 28 8.88 13.66 1.06
CA ILE A 28 8.41 13.25 2.38
C ILE A 28 9.61 13.32 3.33
N PRO A 29 9.98 14.51 3.85
CA PRO A 29 11.07 14.58 4.81
C PRO A 29 10.70 13.76 6.06
N PHE A 30 11.66 13.01 6.60
CA PHE A 30 11.44 12.20 7.80
C PHE A 30 12.26 12.74 8.98
N GLN A 31 11.70 12.62 10.19
CA GLN A 31 12.36 12.99 11.44
C GLN A 31 12.08 11.91 12.50
N GLU A 32 13.14 11.28 13.01
CA GLU A 32 13.04 10.21 14.01
C GLU A 32 12.39 10.69 15.31
N ASP A 33 12.74 11.90 15.75
CA ASP A 33 12.06 12.56 16.86
C ASP A 33 10.75 13.19 16.36
N TRP A 34 9.66 12.41 16.43
CA TRP A 34 8.34 12.83 15.94
C TRP A 34 7.85 14.15 16.55
N THR A 35 8.35 14.57 17.72
CA THR A 35 7.98 15.85 18.35
C THR A 35 8.54 17.06 17.60
N LYS A 36 9.60 16.86 16.81
CA LYS A 36 10.24 17.86 15.95
C LYS A 36 9.75 17.80 14.50
N MET A 37 8.98 16.77 14.14
CA MET A 37 8.42 16.62 12.81
C MET A 37 7.34 17.68 12.58
N LYS A 38 7.64 18.69 11.77
CA LYS A 38 6.72 19.77 11.38
C LYS A 38 6.74 19.91 9.87
N VAL A 39 5.61 19.63 9.24
CA VAL A 39 5.42 19.76 7.79
C VAL A 39 4.24 20.67 7.50
N LYS A 40 4.30 21.36 6.36
CA LYS A 40 3.16 22.13 5.88
C LYS A 40 2.14 21.15 5.29
N LEU A 41 0.87 21.31 5.63
CA LEU A 41 -0.18 20.47 5.04
C LEU A 41 -0.14 20.54 3.50
N GLY A 42 -0.17 19.38 2.85
CA GLY A 42 -0.12 19.26 1.39
C GLY A 42 1.27 19.49 0.78
N SER A 43 2.36 19.48 1.57
CA SER A 43 3.72 19.61 1.02
C SER A 43 4.30 18.30 0.48
N ALA A 44 3.78 17.15 0.90
CA ALA A 44 4.22 15.84 0.43
C ALA A 44 3.69 15.58 -0.99
N LEU A 45 4.55 15.07 -1.86
CA LEU A 45 4.17 14.67 -3.22
C LEU A 45 3.71 13.21 -3.28
N GLY A 46 4.34 12.33 -2.49
CA GLY A 46 4.12 10.89 -2.57
C GLY A 46 4.83 10.25 -3.76
N GLY A 47 5.00 8.93 -3.70
CA GLY A 47 5.60 8.14 -4.76
C GLY A 47 4.70 8.01 -5.99
N PRO A 48 5.25 7.64 -7.15
CA PRO A 48 4.54 7.61 -8.43
C PRO A 48 3.66 6.35 -8.59
N TYR A 49 2.82 6.07 -7.59
CA TYR A 49 1.89 4.94 -7.56
C TYR A 49 0.63 5.28 -6.77
N LEU A 50 -0.44 4.55 -7.07
CA LEU A 50 -1.68 4.58 -6.30
C LEU A 50 -1.60 3.56 -5.16
N GLY A 51 -1.92 3.96 -3.92
CA GLY A 51 -2.04 3.05 -2.79
C GLY A 51 -3.49 2.62 -2.59
N VAL A 52 -3.76 1.32 -2.51
CA VAL A 52 -5.11 0.78 -2.31
C VAL A 52 -5.12 -0.27 -1.21
N HIS A 53 -6.01 -0.10 -0.24
CA HIS A 53 -6.29 -1.11 0.77
C HIS A 53 -7.67 -1.75 0.51
N LEU A 54 -7.68 -3.04 0.15
CA LEU A 54 -8.89 -3.83 -0.07
C LEU A 54 -9.08 -4.84 1.06
N ARG A 55 -9.97 -4.51 2.00
CA ARG A 55 -10.42 -5.44 3.05
C ARG A 55 -11.53 -6.35 2.51
N ARG A 56 -11.29 -7.66 2.52
CA ARG A 56 -12.15 -8.68 1.89
C ARG A 56 -12.66 -9.76 2.84
N LYS A 57 -11.98 -10.13 3.93
CA LYS A 57 -12.39 -11.31 4.73
C LYS A 57 -13.76 -11.17 5.41
N ASP A 58 -13.75 -10.77 6.67
CA ASP A 58 -14.93 -10.59 7.52
C ASP A 58 -15.84 -9.47 7.01
N PHE A 59 -15.23 -8.45 6.40
CA PHE A 59 -15.90 -7.26 5.92
C PHE A 59 -16.97 -7.55 4.85
N ILE A 60 -16.77 -8.55 3.99
CA ILE A 60 -17.79 -8.96 3.02
C ILE A 60 -19.02 -9.54 3.75
N TRP A 61 -18.89 -10.20 4.90
CA TRP A 61 -20.07 -10.80 5.55
C TRP A 61 -20.88 -9.78 6.36
N GLY A 62 -20.22 -8.78 6.93
CA GLY A 62 -20.87 -7.72 7.72
C GLY A 62 -21.36 -6.52 6.91
N HIS A 63 -20.78 -6.24 5.74
CA HIS A 63 -21.00 -5.00 4.98
C HIS A 63 -21.05 -5.22 3.45
N ARG A 64 -21.78 -6.23 2.98
CA ARG A 64 -21.84 -6.58 1.54
C ARG A 64 -22.17 -5.41 0.61
N GLU A 65 -23.06 -4.52 1.04
CA GLU A 65 -23.54 -3.42 0.22
C GLU A 65 -22.53 -2.26 0.13
N ASP A 66 -21.63 -2.15 1.11
CA ASP A 66 -20.63 -1.07 1.19
C ASP A 66 -19.28 -1.45 0.54
N VAL A 67 -19.10 -2.72 0.15
CA VAL A 67 -17.85 -3.25 -0.40
C VAL A 67 -18.01 -3.54 -1.89
N PRO A 68 -17.18 -2.95 -2.77
CA PRO A 68 -17.28 -3.22 -4.20
C PRO A 68 -16.99 -4.69 -4.53
N SER A 69 -17.54 -5.17 -5.64
CA SER A 69 -17.03 -6.39 -6.29
C SER A 69 -15.57 -6.18 -6.72
N LEU A 70 -14.82 -7.26 -6.97
CA LEU A 70 -13.45 -7.16 -7.45
C LEU A 70 -13.38 -6.36 -8.77
N GLU A 71 -14.28 -6.62 -9.71
CA GLU A 71 -14.38 -5.90 -10.97
C GLU A 71 -14.76 -4.41 -10.76
N GLY A 72 -15.62 -4.12 -9.78
CA GLY A 72 -15.96 -2.75 -9.39
C GLY A 72 -14.75 -2.01 -8.82
N ALA A 73 -14.00 -2.65 -7.94
CA ALA A 73 -12.77 -2.12 -7.37
C ALA A 73 -11.73 -1.85 -8.48
N VAL A 74 -11.47 -2.81 -9.36
CA VAL A 74 -10.52 -2.67 -10.47
C VAL A 74 -10.92 -1.54 -11.43
N ARG A 75 -12.20 -1.42 -11.78
CA ARG A 75 -12.69 -0.30 -12.59
C ARG A 75 -12.42 1.05 -11.93
N LYS A 76 -12.65 1.14 -10.61
CA LYS A 76 -12.38 2.36 -9.85
C LYS A 76 -10.88 2.66 -9.76
N ILE A 77 -10.05 1.65 -9.51
CA ILE A 77 -8.59 1.76 -9.47
C ILE A 77 -8.06 2.32 -10.79
N ARG A 78 -8.41 1.72 -11.94
CA ARG A 78 -7.96 2.20 -13.25
C ARG A 78 -8.44 3.61 -13.58
N SER A 79 -9.66 3.95 -13.17
CA SER A 79 -10.17 5.32 -13.30
C SER A 79 -9.32 6.32 -12.53
N LEU A 80 -8.97 6.02 -11.28
CA LEU A 80 -8.09 6.86 -10.46
C LEU A 80 -6.68 6.94 -11.04
N MET A 81 -6.09 5.81 -11.44
CA MET A 81 -4.78 5.79 -12.10
C MET A 81 -4.75 6.70 -13.34
N LYS A 82 -5.80 6.67 -14.17
CA LYS A 82 -5.91 7.55 -15.35
C LYS A 82 -6.03 9.03 -14.96
N ILE A 83 -6.84 9.36 -13.95
CA ILE A 83 -7.03 10.75 -13.48
C ILE A 83 -5.72 11.33 -12.94
N HIS A 84 -4.99 10.54 -12.16
CA HIS A 84 -3.75 10.97 -11.50
C HIS A 84 -2.49 10.66 -12.31
N GLN A 85 -2.63 10.11 -13.52
CA GLN A 85 -1.53 9.76 -14.43
C GLN A 85 -0.50 8.80 -13.79
N LEU A 86 -1.00 7.78 -13.09
CA LEU A 86 -0.19 6.77 -12.40
C LEU A 86 -0.19 5.46 -13.19
N GLU A 87 0.99 4.86 -13.36
CA GLU A 87 1.15 3.59 -14.07
C GLU A 87 1.16 2.38 -13.13
N LYS A 88 1.49 2.59 -11.85
CA LYS A 88 1.59 1.55 -10.83
C LYS A 88 0.51 1.71 -9.76
N VAL A 89 0.07 0.57 -9.23
CA VAL A 89 -0.81 0.50 -8.07
C VAL A 89 -0.28 -0.52 -7.07
N PHE A 90 -0.08 -0.09 -5.83
CA PHE A 90 0.22 -0.99 -4.72
C PHE A 90 -1.09 -1.42 -4.05
N VAL A 91 -1.27 -2.71 -3.83
CA VAL A 91 -2.48 -3.27 -3.23
C VAL A 91 -2.16 -4.01 -1.93
N ALA A 92 -2.58 -3.42 -0.81
CA ALA A 92 -2.66 -4.08 0.49
C ALA A 92 -4.01 -4.79 0.60
N THR A 93 -4.03 -6.10 0.82
CA THR A 93 -5.29 -6.85 0.91
C THR A 93 -5.15 -8.11 1.75
N ASP A 94 -6.23 -8.46 2.46
CA ASP A 94 -6.40 -9.73 3.14
C ASP A 94 -7.18 -10.76 2.32
N ALA A 95 -7.38 -10.51 1.01
CA ALA A 95 -8.04 -11.43 0.09
C ALA A 95 -7.45 -12.85 0.16
N VAL A 96 -8.34 -13.84 0.14
CA VAL A 96 -7.91 -15.25 0.06
C VAL A 96 -7.29 -15.54 -1.31
N ARG A 97 -6.49 -16.61 -1.41
CA ARG A 97 -5.75 -16.96 -2.63
C ARG A 97 -6.61 -16.91 -3.91
N LYS A 98 -7.83 -17.45 -3.88
CA LYS A 98 -8.74 -17.45 -5.05
C LYS A 98 -9.07 -16.03 -5.53
N GLU A 99 -9.46 -15.14 -4.62
CA GLU A 99 -9.77 -13.75 -4.95
C GLU A 99 -8.52 -12.97 -5.38
N TYR A 100 -7.36 -13.28 -4.77
CA TYR A 100 -6.09 -12.68 -5.15
C TYR A 100 -5.68 -13.04 -6.59
N GLU A 101 -5.78 -14.30 -6.98
CA GLU A 101 -5.49 -14.74 -8.36
C GLU A 101 -6.43 -14.09 -9.38
N GLU A 102 -7.71 -13.91 -9.01
CA GLU A 102 -8.68 -13.19 -9.82
C GLU A 102 -8.33 -11.70 -9.95
N LEU A 103 -7.99 -11.06 -8.83
CA LEU A 103 -7.56 -9.66 -8.81
C LEU A 103 -6.31 -9.45 -9.68
N LYS A 104 -5.33 -10.36 -9.62
CA LYS A 104 -4.11 -10.33 -10.44
C LYS A 104 -4.40 -10.46 -11.94
N LYS A 105 -5.40 -11.26 -12.33
CA LYS A 105 -5.84 -11.36 -13.72
C LYS A 105 -6.53 -10.09 -14.20
N LEU A 106 -7.35 -9.48 -13.34
CA LEU A 106 -8.10 -8.26 -13.66
C LEU A 106 -7.21 -7.01 -13.67
N LEU A 107 -6.18 -6.97 -12.82
CA LEU A 107 -5.27 -5.85 -12.58
C LEU A 107 -3.80 -6.32 -12.61
N PRO A 108 -3.28 -6.78 -13.76
CA PRO A 108 -1.91 -7.31 -13.89
C PRO A 108 -0.82 -6.28 -13.56
N GLU A 109 -1.13 -4.98 -13.63
CA GLU A 109 -0.25 -3.88 -13.24
C GLU A 109 -0.09 -3.72 -11.71
N MET A 110 -0.84 -4.49 -10.91
CA MET A 110 -0.75 -4.39 -9.46
C MET A 110 0.58 -4.92 -8.92
N VAL A 111 1.06 -4.23 -7.88
CA VAL A 111 2.23 -4.62 -7.09
C VAL A 111 1.74 -4.89 -5.67
N ARG A 112 2.28 -5.92 -5.02
CA ARG A 112 1.93 -6.32 -3.66
C ARG A 112 3.17 -6.76 -2.91
N PHE A 113 3.20 -6.50 -1.61
CA PHE A 113 4.18 -7.10 -0.71
C PHE A 113 3.76 -8.55 -0.42
N GLU A 114 4.56 -9.51 -0.90
CA GLU A 114 4.35 -10.95 -0.70
C GLU A 114 5.51 -11.49 0.15
N PRO A 115 5.38 -11.53 1.49
CA PRO A 115 6.48 -11.95 2.36
C PRO A 115 6.82 -13.42 2.11
N THR A 116 8.11 -13.77 2.20
CA THR A 116 8.53 -15.17 2.29
C THR A 116 8.07 -15.80 3.60
N TRP A 117 8.21 -17.11 3.72
CA TRP A 117 7.91 -17.82 4.97
C TRP A 117 8.76 -17.30 6.13
N GLU A 118 10.04 -17.04 5.88
CA GLU A 118 10.98 -16.49 6.86
C GLU A 118 10.61 -15.07 7.25
N GLU A 119 10.23 -14.22 6.29
CA GLU A 119 9.76 -12.85 6.56
C GLU A 119 8.47 -12.83 7.36
N LEU A 120 7.52 -13.73 7.04
CA LEU A 120 6.28 -13.86 7.80
C LEU A 120 6.55 -14.35 9.24
N GLU A 121 7.49 -15.27 9.42
CA GLU A 121 7.90 -15.72 10.75
C GLU A 121 8.60 -14.61 11.54
N LEU A 122 9.41 -13.77 10.88
CA LEU A 122 10.14 -12.68 11.50
C LEU A 122 9.21 -11.52 11.90
N TYR A 123 8.40 -11.04 10.96
CA TYR A 123 7.58 -9.83 11.14
C TYR A 123 6.21 -10.13 11.77
N LYS A 124 5.76 -11.39 11.69
CA LYS A 124 4.39 -11.82 12.06
C LYS A 124 3.33 -11.09 11.24
N ASP A 125 2.07 -11.50 11.41
CA ASP A 125 0.94 -10.87 10.70
C ASP A 125 0.86 -9.34 10.93
N GLY A 126 1.16 -8.91 12.16
CA GLY A 126 1.13 -7.50 12.53
C GLY A 126 2.23 -6.69 11.85
N GLY A 127 3.44 -7.22 11.70
CA GLY A 127 4.54 -6.54 11.01
C GLY A 127 4.29 -6.44 9.51
N VAL A 128 3.76 -7.51 8.90
CA VAL A 128 3.34 -7.47 7.48
C VAL A 128 2.26 -6.41 7.26
N ALA A 129 1.27 -6.32 8.15
CA ALA A 129 0.25 -5.28 8.07
C ALA A 129 0.83 -3.86 8.23
N ILE A 130 1.84 -3.67 9.08
CA ILE A 130 2.55 -2.39 9.22
C ILE A 130 3.30 -2.03 7.93
N ILE A 131 3.97 -3.00 7.29
CA ILE A 131 4.67 -2.79 6.02
C ILE A 131 3.67 -2.37 4.93
N ASP A 132 2.55 -3.07 4.81
CA ASP A 132 1.47 -2.70 3.88
C ASP A 132 0.96 -1.27 4.13
N GLN A 133 0.72 -0.91 5.40
CA GLN A 133 0.27 0.43 5.78
C GLN A 133 1.31 1.51 5.48
N TRP A 134 2.59 1.22 5.76
CA TRP A 134 3.71 2.11 5.48
C TRP A 134 3.83 2.37 3.98
N ILE A 135 3.77 1.33 3.14
CA ILE A 135 3.81 1.51 1.69
C ILE A 135 2.58 2.30 1.22
N CYS A 136 1.38 2.00 1.71
CA CYS A 136 0.18 2.75 1.35
C CYS A 136 0.27 4.24 1.73
N SER A 137 0.87 4.58 2.86
CA SER A 137 0.93 5.97 3.35
C SER A 137 1.89 6.86 2.54
N HIS A 138 2.73 6.29 1.68
CA HIS A 138 3.68 7.03 0.83
C HIS A 138 3.23 7.11 -0.63
N ALA A 139 2.03 6.66 -0.97
CA ALA A 139 1.46 6.80 -2.31
C ALA A 139 1.16 8.27 -2.66
N SER A 140 0.99 8.55 -3.95
CA SER A 140 0.57 9.88 -4.41
C SER A 140 -0.84 10.23 -3.88
N PRO A 141 -1.07 11.47 -3.39
CA PRO A 141 -2.35 11.92 -2.86
C PRO A 141 -3.43 12.18 -3.92
#